data_AF-A6FXC7-F1
#
_entry.id   AF-A6FXC7-F1
#
_cell.length_a   1.000
_cell.length_b   1.000
_cell.length_c   1.000
_cell.angle_alpha   90.00
_cell.angle_beta   90.00
_cell.angle_gamma   90.00
#
_symmetry.space_group_name_H-M   'P 1'
#
loop_
_entity.id
_entity.type
_entity.pdbx_description
1 polymer ?
#
loop_
_entity_poly.entity_id
_entity_poly.type
_entity_poly.pdbx_seq_one_letter_code
_entity_poly.pdbx_strand_id
1 'polypeptide(L)'
;MRPLAPALLLSLLAALSTALGCSRGQAEDLLEQVRDDDYRSNYARAPGWPDPQQPGFGPHGGFVDIYVNEVVSEAIEAGEPLSAWPEGSIIVKDGWEDADAEALRYVAIMEKRGGGEWFWAEYEEDDSVAYAGLDLSTCTGCHSSGEDQVRAFGLP
;
A
#
# COMPACT_ATOMS: atom_id res chain seq x y z
N MET A 1 33.87 -49.82 26.77
CA MET A 1 33.48 -49.16 25.51
C MET A 1 31.99 -48.89 25.56
N ARG A 2 31.57 -47.63 25.69
CA ARG A 2 30.15 -47.19 25.64
C ARG A 2 30.09 -46.04 24.63
N PRO A 3 29.20 -46.06 23.63
CA PRO A 3 29.25 -45.10 22.53
C PRO A 3 28.73 -43.73 22.95
N LEU A 4 29.39 -42.68 22.46
CA LEU A 4 28.89 -41.31 22.50
C LEU A 4 27.66 -41.19 21.59
N ALA A 5 26.57 -40.59 22.10
CA ALA A 5 25.48 -40.11 21.27
C ALA A 5 25.81 -38.70 20.74
N PRO A 6 25.54 -38.38 19.46
CA PRO A 6 25.72 -37.03 18.95
C PRO A 6 24.52 -36.17 19.37
N ALA A 7 24.77 -35.09 20.09
CA ALA A 7 23.76 -34.07 20.33
C ALA A 7 23.49 -33.33 19.01
N LEU A 8 22.28 -33.54 18.50
CA LEU A 8 21.70 -32.91 17.32
C LEU A 8 21.78 -31.38 17.46
N LEU A 9 22.51 -30.71 16.55
CA LEU A 9 22.27 -29.30 16.25
C LEU A 9 20.95 -29.22 15.48
N LEU A 10 19.89 -28.74 16.12
CA LEU A 10 18.66 -28.38 15.42
C LEU A 10 17.96 -27.25 16.18
N SER A 11 18.00 -26.03 15.63
CA SER A 11 16.88 -25.08 15.58
C SER A 11 17.37 -23.64 15.45
N LEU A 12 17.50 -23.14 14.21
CA LEU A 12 17.50 -21.70 13.93
C LEU A 12 16.76 -21.45 12.60
N LEU A 13 15.46 -21.74 12.56
CA LEU A 13 14.63 -21.56 11.36
C LEU A 13 13.15 -21.26 11.70
N ALA A 14 12.88 -20.57 12.81
CA ALA A 14 11.51 -20.25 13.24
C ALA A 14 11.18 -18.75 13.30
N ALA A 15 12.14 -17.85 13.04
CA ALA A 15 11.95 -16.40 13.23
C ALA A 15 11.48 -15.64 11.97
N LEU A 16 11.51 -16.26 10.78
CA LEU A 16 11.19 -15.56 9.52
C LEU A 16 9.71 -15.68 9.12
N SER A 17 9.01 -16.76 9.52
CA SER A 17 7.61 -16.98 9.17
C SER A 17 6.62 -16.07 9.92
N THR A 18 7.00 -15.54 11.09
CA THR A 18 6.11 -14.70 11.91
C THR A 18 6.00 -13.27 11.38
N ALA A 19 7.06 -12.72 10.80
CA ALA A 19 7.06 -11.35 10.29
C ALA A 19 6.18 -11.19 9.05
N LEU A 20 6.23 -12.15 8.10
CA LEU A 20 5.37 -12.15 6.92
C LEU A 20 3.89 -12.36 7.27
N GLY A 21 3.60 -13.16 8.31
CA GLY A 21 2.24 -13.36 8.78
C GLY A 21 1.63 -12.10 9.39
N CYS A 22 2.40 -11.31 10.14
CA CYS A 22 1.94 -10.05 10.71
C CYS A 22 1.60 -9.02 9.63
N SER A 23 2.48 -8.81 8.64
CA SER A 23 2.21 -7.83 7.59
C SER A 23 1.06 -8.24 6.67
N ARG A 24 0.85 -9.55 6.46
CA ARG A 24 -0.33 -10.05 5.74
C ARG A 24 -1.63 -9.73 6.48
N GLY A 25 -1.73 -10.05 7.77
CA GLY A 25 -2.94 -9.74 8.56
C GLY A 25 -3.22 -8.23 8.60
N GLN A 26 -2.18 -7.41 8.76
CA GLN A 26 -2.31 -5.95 8.72
C GLN A 26 -2.76 -5.38 7.36
N ALA A 27 -2.51 -6.09 6.27
CA ALA A 27 -3.00 -5.73 4.95
C ALA A 27 -4.45 -6.17 4.78
N GLU A 28 -4.80 -7.38 5.19
CA GLU A 28 -6.19 -7.86 5.20
C GLU A 28 -7.10 -6.89 5.99
N ASP A 29 -6.67 -6.47 7.19
CA ASP A 29 -7.37 -5.47 8.02
C ASP A 29 -7.49 -4.10 7.31
N LEU A 30 -6.44 -3.66 6.60
CA LEU A 30 -6.44 -2.37 5.89
C LEU A 30 -7.37 -2.39 4.67
N LEU A 31 -7.44 -3.50 3.94
CA LEU A 31 -8.40 -3.66 2.85
C LEU A 31 -9.84 -3.66 3.36
N GLU A 32 -10.11 -4.33 4.48
CA GLU A 32 -11.42 -4.31 5.15
C GLU A 32 -11.78 -2.87 5.57
N GLN A 33 -10.86 -2.15 6.21
CA GLN A 33 -11.07 -0.76 6.62
C GLN A 33 -11.50 0.13 5.46
N VAL A 34 -10.74 0.17 4.35
CA VAL A 34 -11.08 1.10 3.26
C VAL A 34 -12.41 0.73 2.58
N ARG A 35 -12.79 -0.55 2.61
CA ARG A 35 -14.08 -1.03 2.10
C ARG A 35 -15.23 -0.62 3.01
N ASP A 36 -15.05 -0.75 4.32
CA ASP A 36 -16.02 -0.29 5.32
C ASP A 36 -16.21 1.22 5.25
N ASP A 37 -15.15 1.96 4.93
CA ASP A 37 -15.19 3.40 4.63
C ASP A 37 -15.90 3.73 3.32
N ASP A 38 -16.22 2.74 2.47
CA ASP A 38 -16.71 2.89 1.10
C ASP A 38 -15.89 3.92 0.30
N TYR A 39 -14.56 3.71 0.27
CA TYR A 39 -13.61 4.71 -0.24
C TYR A 39 -13.93 5.23 -1.65
N ARG A 40 -14.48 4.40 -2.55
CA ARG A 40 -14.81 4.85 -3.92
C ARG A 40 -15.90 5.92 -3.95
N SER A 41 -16.77 5.93 -2.96
CA SER A 41 -17.84 6.91 -2.80
C SER A 41 -17.44 8.06 -1.88
N ASN A 42 -16.66 7.77 -0.82
CA ASN A 42 -16.45 8.69 0.28
C ASN A 42 -15.07 9.35 0.30
N TYR A 43 -14.05 8.75 -0.32
CA TYR A 43 -12.74 9.38 -0.42
C TYR A 43 -12.71 10.33 -1.62
N ALA A 44 -11.93 11.40 -1.52
CA ALA A 44 -11.76 12.31 -2.64
C ALA A 44 -10.87 11.66 -3.70
N ARG A 45 -11.10 12.00 -4.97
CA ARG A 45 -10.09 11.71 -6.01
C ARG A 45 -8.86 12.56 -5.77
N ALA A 46 -7.70 11.96 -5.96
CA ALA A 46 -6.43 12.64 -5.72
C ALA A 46 -6.24 13.83 -6.68
N PRO A 47 -5.63 14.94 -6.23
CA PRO A 47 -5.29 16.05 -7.13
C PRO A 47 -4.48 15.58 -8.34
N GLY A 48 -4.85 16.05 -9.53
CA GLY A 48 -4.27 15.61 -10.80
C GLY A 48 -4.92 14.35 -11.39
N TRP A 49 -5.79 13.66 -10.63
CA TRP A 49 -6.49 12.44 -11.05
C TRP A 49 -8.03 12.55 -10.94
N PRO A 50 -8.67 13.59 -11.50
CA PRO A 50 -10.07 13.90 -11.24
C PRO A 50 -11.07 12.98 -11.96
N ASP A 51 -10.63 12.31 -13.02
CA ASP A 51 -11.50 11.51 -13.89
C ASP A 51 -11.32 10.01 -13.59
N PRO A 52 -12.34 9.18 -13.84
CA PRO A 52 -12.22 7.73 -13.69
C PRO A 52 -11.29 7.11 -14.75
N GLN A 53 -10.61 6.03 -14.34
CA GLN A 53 -9.77 5.15 -15.13
C GLN A 53 -8.85 5.94 -16.06
N GLN A 54 -7.96 6.75 -15.48
CA GLN A 54 -7.00 7.53 -16.25
C GLN A 54 -5.75 6.70 -16.56
N PRO A 55 -5.08 6.91 -17.71
CA PRO A 55 -3.86 6.18 -18.04
C PRO A 55 -2.79 6.30 -16.95
N GLY A 56 -2.36 5.17 -16.40
CA GLY A 56 -1.26 5.09 -15.44
C GLY A 56 0.06 4.83 -16.14
N PHE A 57 1.14 5.45 -15.66
CA PHE A 57 2.50 5.17 -16.12
C PHE A 57 3.29 4.49 -15.00
N GLY A 58 3.65 3.22 -15.18
CA GLY A 58 4.40 2.45 -14.19
C GLY A 58 4.52 0.97 -14.57
N PRO A 59 5.27 0.16 -13.79
CA PRO A 59 5.48 -1.26 -14.08
C PRO A 59 4.18 -2.09 -14.04
N HIS A 60 3.14 -1.54 -13.41
CA HIS A 60 1.81 -2.15 -13.31
C HIS A 60 0.91 -1.79 -14.51
N GLY A 61 1.40 -0.98 -15.48
CA GLY A 61 0.68 -0.59 -16.69
C GLY A 61 -0.74 -0.07 -16.42
N GLY A 62 -1.58 -0.12 -17.44
CA GLY A 62 -3.03 0.00 -17.28
C GLY A 62 -3.57 1.40 -16.99
N PHE A 63 -4.80 1.41 -16.49
CA PHE A 63 -5.55 2.60 -16.10
C PHE A 63 -5.75 2.58 -14.60
N VAL A 64 -5.86 3.75 -13.99
CA VAL A 64 -5.87 3.86 -12.54
C VAL A 64 -6.90 4.87 -12.07
N ASP A 65 -7.46 4.60 -10.90
CA ASP A 65 -8.08 5.61 -10.06
C ASP A 65 -7.27 5.78 -8.79
N ILE A 66 -7.12 7.02 -8.33
CA ILE A 66 -6.41 7.30 -7.08
C ILE A 66 -7.32 8.10 -6.17
N TYR A 67 -7.51 7.58 -4.97
CA TYR A 67 -8.36 8.11 -3.92
C TYR A 67 -7.53 8.49 -2.71
N VAL A 68 -7.94 9.53 -2.01
CA VAL A 68 -7.30 10.04 -0.79
C VAL A 68 -8.34 10.27 0.29
N ASN A 69 -8.04 9.81 1.50
CA ASN A 69 -8.96 10.00 2.62
C ASN A 69 -9.04 11.47 3.07
N GLU A 70 -9.98 11.75 3.97
CA GLU A 70 -10.21 13.10 4.51
C GLU A 70 -8.93 13.71 5.11
N VAL A 71 -8.11 12.92 5.81
CA VAL A 71 -6.83 13.38 6.39
C VAL A 71 -5.89 13.95 5.34
N VAL A 72 -5.76 13.28 4.19
CA VAL A 72 -4.93 13.76 3.08
C VAL A 72 -5.56 14.98 2.41
N SER A 73 -6.88 14.96 2.18
CA SER A 73 -7.61 16.07 1.59
C SER A 73 -7.46 17.35 2.42
N GLU A 74 -7.68 17.28 3.73
CA GLU A 74 -7.53 18.41 4.65
C GLU A 74 -6.10 18.95 4.66
N ALA A 75 -5.10 18.06 4.63
CA ALA A 75 -3.69 18.46 4.60
C ALA A 75 -3.32 19.19 3.31
N ILE A 76 -3.90 18.80 2.17
CA ILE A 76 -3.73 19.49 0.88
C ILE A 76 -4.44 20.85 0.89
N GLU A 77 -5.69 20.88 1.37
CA GLU A 77 -6.50 22.11 1.43
C GLU A 77 -5.91 23.17 2.36
N ALA A 78 -5.24 22.75 3.45
CA ALA A 78 -4.53 23.65 4.33
C ALA A 78 -3.42 24.44 3.60
N GLY A 79 -2.82 23.86 2.55
CA GLY A 79 -1.82 24.52 1.70
C GLY A 79 -0.51 24.89 2.39
N GLU A 80 -0.31 24.43 3.63
CA GLU A 80 0.89 24.68 4.42
C GLU A 80 2.02 23.72 4.03
N PRO A 81 3.30 24.15 4.07
CA PRO A 81 4.41 23.25 3.84
C PRO A 81 4.41 22.10 4.86
N LEU A 82 4.28 20.86 4.38
CA LEU A 82 4.34 19.67 5.20
C LEU A 82 5.78 19.16 5.27
N SER A 83 6.29 18.82 6.46
CA SER A 83 7.54 18.07 6.61
C SER A 83 7.34 16.55 6.55
N ALA A 84 6.09 16.11 6.76
CA ALA A 84 5.65 14.73 6.63
C ALA A 84 4.11 14.72 6.52
N TRP A 85 3.57 13.68 5.89
CA TRP A 85 2.13 13.41 5.90
C TRP A 85 1.63 13.10 7.32
N PRO A 86 0.44 13.59 7.71
CA PRO A 86 -0.18 13.24 8.97
C PRO A 86 -0.37 11.73 9.11
N GLU A 87 -0.21 11.21 10.33
CA GLU A 87 -0.61 9.84 10.65
C GLU A 87 -2.10 9.64 10.33
N GLY A 88 -2.45 8.45 9.81
CA GLY A 88 -3.79 8.16 9.30
C GLY A 88 -4.03 8.63 7.86
N SER A 89 -3.04 9.24 7.19
CA SER A 89 -3.14 9.50 5.75
C SER A 89 -3.27 8.19 4.98
N ILE A 90 -4.33 8.03 4.20
CA ILE A 90 -4.57 6.85 3.35
C ILE A 90 -4.70 7.27 1.90
N ILE A 91 -3.98 6.55 1.04
CA ILE A 91 -4.07 6.66 -0.42
C ILE A 91 -4.42 5.27 -0.95
N VAL A 92 -5.49 5.18 -1.74
CA VAL A 92 -5.92 3.96 -2.41
C VAL A 92 -5.78 4.13 -3.91
N LYS A 93 -5.18 3.14 -4.56
CA LYS A 93 -5.04 3.06 -6.00
C LYS A 93 -5.74 1.82 -6.52
N ASP A 94 -6.75 2.03 -7.34
CA ASP A 94 -7.37 0.97 -8.12
C ASP A 94 -6.63 0.85 -9.45
N GLY A 95 -6.24 -0.37 -9.81
CA GLY A 95 -5.63 -0.69 -11.09
C GLY A 95 -6.60 -1.43 -12.00
N TRP A 96 -6.61 -1.07 -13.27
CA TRP A 96 -7.48 -1.60 -14.31
C TRP A 96 -6.66 -2.04 -15.52
N GLU A 97 -7.10 -3.09 -16.21
CA GLU A 97 -6.44 -3.59 -17.43
C GLU A 97 -6.56 -2.56 -18.58
N ASP A 98 -7.73 -1.94 -18.74
CA ASP A 98 -8.03 -0.93 -19.77
C ASP A 98 -9.00 0.18 -19.28
N ALA A 99 -9.32 1.15 -20.14
CA ALA A 99 -10.06 2.38 -19.84
C ALA A 99 -11.56 2.19 -19.56
N ASP A 100 -12.09 1.00 -19.81
CA ASP A 100 -13.50 0.66 -19.68
C ASP A 100 -13.68 -0.67 -18.92
N ALA A 101 -12.64 -1.15 -18.24
CA ALA A 101 -12.66 -2.41 -17.55
C ALA A 101 -13.67 -2.37 -16.38
N GLU A 102 -14.53 -3.39 -16.30
CA GLU A 102 -15.51 -3.53 -15.22
C GLU A 102 -14.93 -4.20 -13.97
N ALA A 103 -13.76 -4.84 -14.11
CA ALA A 103 -13.08 -5.55 -13.04
C ALA A 103 -11.70 -4.95 -12.77
N LEU A 104 -11.35 -4.85 -11.50
CA LEU A 104 -10.03 -4.44 -11.06
C LEU A 104 -9.02 -5.51 -11.41
N ARG A 105 -7.82 -5.06 -11.76
CA ARG A 105 -6.63 -5.88 -11.87
C ARG A 105 -5.89 -6.03 -10.54
N TYR A 106 -5.88 -4.96 -9.74
CA TYR A 106 -5.29 -4.94 -8.41
C TYR A 106 -5.83 -3.75 -7.61
N VAL A 107 -5.62 -3.78 -6.29
CA VAL A 107 -5.75 -2.63 -5.41
C VAL A 107 -4.42 -2.42 -4.70
N ALA A 108 -3.92 -1.19 -4.63
CA ALA A 108 -2.77 -0.84 -3.82
C ALA A 108 -3.17 0.21 -2.79
N ILE A 109 -2.78 0.02 -1.54
CA ILE A 109 -3.10 0.93 -0.44
C ILE A 109 -1.81 1.33 0.28
N MET A 110 -1.71 2.62 0.58
CA MET A 110 -0.69 3.16 1.46
C MET A 110 -1.34 3.83 2.66
N GLU A 111 -0.83 3.55 3.85
CA GLU A 111 -1.26 4.18 5.09
C GLU A 111 -0.06 4.75 5.85
N LYS A 112 -0.14 6.00 6.28
CA LYS A 112 0.84 6.62 7.16
C LYS A 112 0.57 6.18 8.60
N ARG A 113 1.42 5.31 9.14
CA ARG A 113 1.26 4.75 10.49
C ARG A 113 2.17 5.43 11.52
N GLY A 114 1.92 5.13 12.79
CA GLY A 114 2.71 5.61 13.93
C GLY A 114 4.22 5.46 13.72
N GLY A 115 4.96 6.48 14.15
CA GLY A 115 6.40 6.60 13.86
C GLY A 115 6.73 7.26 12.52
N GLY A 116 5.71 7.61 11.72
CA GLY A 116 5.89 8.32 10.46
C GLY A 116 6.28 7.41 9.30
N GLU A 117 6.11 6.10 9.43
CA GLU A 117 6.41 5.12 8.38
C GLU A 117 5.18 4.90 7.49
N TRP A 118 5.42 4.64 6.21
CA TRP A 118 4.35 4.21 5.30
C TRP A 118 4.25 2.69 5.35
N PHE A 119 3.05 2.19 5.61
CA PHE A 119 2.69 0.81 5.34
C PHE A 119 2.16 0.71 3.91
N TRP A 120 2.66 -0.28 3.19
CA TRP A 120 2.33 -0.54 1.79
C TRP A 120 1.65 -1.88 1.70
N ALA A 121 0.59 -1.97 0.92
CA ALA A 121 -0.05 -3.24 0.60
C ALA A 121 -0.56 -3.24 -0.85
N GLU A 122 -0.43 -4.38 -1.51
CA GLU A 122 -1.01 -4.66 -2.83
C GLU A 122 -1.81 -5.95 -2.75
N TYR A 123 -2.99 -5.92 -3.36
CA TYR A 123 -3.97 -7.01 -3.39
C TYR A 123 -4.24 -7.37 -4.84
N GLU A 124 -4.27 -8.67 -5.13
CA GLU A 124 -4.68 -9.21 -6.42
C GLU A 124 -6.20 -9.08 -6.62
N GLU A 125 -6.69 -9.45 -7.80
CA GLU A 125 -8.12 -9.44 -8.16
C GLU A 125 -9.01 -10.27 -7.21
N ASP A 126 -8.43 -11.27 -6.55
CA ASP A 126 -9.11 -12.16 -5.59
C ASP A 126 -8.94 -11.73 -4.12
N ASP A 127 -8.49 -10.48 -3.91
CA ASP A 127 -8.18 -9.87 -2.62
C ASP A 127 -7.00 -10.49 -1.88
N SER A 128 -6.30 -11.46 -2.47
CA SER A 128 -5.12 -12.02 -1.83
C SER A 128 -3.99 -11.00 -1.77
N VAL A 129 -3.33 -10.92 -0.62
CA VAL A 129 -2.19 -10.02 -0.42
C VAL A 129 -1.01 -10.49 -1.28
N ALA A 130 -0.65 -9.70 -2.29
CA ALA A 130 0.54 -9.91 -3.12
C ALA A 130 1.80 -9.45 -2.37
N TYR A 131 1.75 -8.23 -1.82
CA TYR A 131 2.84 -7.61 -1.08
C TYR A 131 2.30 -6.81 0.10
N ALA A 132 2.99 -6.84 1.24
CA ALA A 132 2.65 -6.00 2.38
C ALA A 132 3.84 -5.75 3.31
N GLY A 133 3.98 -4.52 3.82
CA GLY A 133 4.98 -4.20 4.84
C GLY A 133 5.21 -2.71 5.08
N LEU A 134 5.90 -2.41 6.18
CA LEU A 134 6.47 -1.08 6.42
C LEU A 134 7.71 -0.90 5.56
N ASP A 135 7.83 0.28 4.94
CA ASP A 135 9.01 0.68 4.15
C ASP A 135 9.51 -0.42 3.18
N LEU A 136 8.56 -1.03 2.46
CA LEU A 136 8.83 -2.18 1.61
C LEU A 136 9.68 -1.73 0.40
N SER A 137 10.94 -2.16 0.36
CA SER A 137 11.91 -1.75 -0.68
C SER A 137 11.46 -2.04 -2.11
N THR A 138 10.61 -3.05 -2.29
CA THR A 138 9.99 -3.37 -3.59
C THR A 138 9.14 -2.21 -4.10
N CYS A 139 8.48 -1.48 -3.20
CA CYS A 139 7.70 -0.28 -3.50
C CYS A 139 8.62 0.95 -3.46
N THR A 140 9.35 1.15 -2.37
CA THR A 140 10.15 2.38 -2.18
C THR A 140 11.36 2.49 -3.10
N GLY A 141 11.82 1.39 -3.71
CA GLY A 141 12.88 1.39 -4.71
C GLY A 141 12.56 2.22 -5.95
N CYS A 142 11.29 2.30 -6.35
CA CYS A 142 10.81 3.20 -7.39
C CYS A 142 10.16 4.47 -6.81
N HIS A 143 9.42 4.35 -5.69
CA HIS A 143 8.67 5.45 -5.07
C HIS A 143 9.51 6.40 -4.19
N SER A 144 10.82 6.21 -4.09
CA SER A 144 11.72 7.03 -3.24
C SER A 144 11.88 8.48 -3.71
N SER A 145 11.63 8.78 -4.98
CA SER A 145 11.72 10.13 -5.56
C SER A 145 10.47 10.99 -5.33
N GLY A 146 9.44 10.46 -4.67
CA GLY A 146 8.26 11.23 -4.23
C GLY A 146 7.23 11.55 -5.32
N GLU A 147 7.60 11.64 -6.59
CA GLU A 147 6.72 11.94 -7.72
C GLU A 147 6.69 10.80 -8.76
N ASP A 148 6.01 9.68 -8.52
CA ASP A 148 5.95 8.59 -9.53
C ASP A 148 4.58 7.91 -9.71
N GLN A 149 3.49 8.58 -9.37
CA GLN A 149 2.12 8.10 -9.65
C GLN A 149 1.67 6.86 -8.83
N VAL A 150 2.38 6.52 -7.77
CA VAL A 150 1.78 5.82 -6.60
C VAL A 150 1.50 6.82 -5.46
N ARG A 151 2.28 7.90 -5.43
CA ARG A 151 1.93 9.16 -4.78
C ARG A 151 1.32 10.03 -5.89
N ALA A 152 0.01 10.29 -5.85
CA ALA A 152 -0.71 10.97 -6.95
C ALA A 152 -0.13 12.34 -7.37
N PHE A 153 0.65 12.97 -6.49
CA PHE A 153 1.29 14.26 -6.63
C PHE A 153 2.57 14.29 -5.78
N GLY A 154 3.42 15.30 -5.99
CA GLY A 154 4.67 15.43 -5.27
C GLY A 154 4.48 15.56 -3.77
N LEU A 155 5.22 14.71 -3.03
CA LEU A 155 5.22 14.69 -1.58
C LEU A 155 6.50 15.39 -1.07
N PRO A 156 6.45 16.07 0.09
CA PRO A 156 7.64 16.60 0.75
C PRO A 156 8.69 15.52 1.08
#